data_AF-A0A106BSY4-F1
#
_entry.id   AF-A0A106BSY4-F1
#
_cell.length_a   1.000
_cell.length_b   1.000
_cell.length_c   1.000
_cell.angle_alpha   90.00
_cell.angle_beta   90.00
_cell.angle_gamma   90.00
#
_symmetry.space_group_name_H-M   'P 1'
#
loop_
_entity.id
_entity.type
_entity.pdbx_description
1 polymer ?
#
loop_
_entity_poly.entity_id
_entity_poly.type
_entity_poly.pdbx_seq_one_letter_code
_entity_poly.pdbx_strand_id
1 'polypeptide(L)' 'MSRHWERLNTWHTELAIVADAIEHVLTGIEEPQGLSATAHVLKNRLLALVEDCPFPDNGGLRDA' A
#
# COMPACT_ATOMS: atom_id res chain seq x y z
N MET A 1 15.94 -9.43 13.99
CA MET A 1 16.15 -7.97 14.03
C MET A 1 15.17 -7.42 15.08
N SER A 2 15.02 -6.11 15.31
CA SER A 2 13.94 -5.67 16.22
C SER A 2 12.58 -6.01 15.58
N ARG A 3 11.60 -6.49 16.35
CA ARG A 3 10.25 -6.81 15.83
C ARG A 3 9.60 -5.63 15.09
N HIS A 4 9.95 -4.40 15.48
CA HIS A 4 9.50 -3.18 14.83
C HIS A 4 10.05 -3.05 13.40
N TRP A 5 11.36 -3.28 13.20
CA TRP A 5 11.96 -3.26 11.86
C TRP A 5 11.39 -4.33 10.94
N GLU A 6 11.10 -5.51 11.47
CA GLU A 6 10.46 -6.59 10.71
C GLU A 6 9.04 -6.17 10.27
N ARG A 7 8.24 -5.60 11.17
CA ARG A 7 6.89 -5.11 10.84
C ARG A 7 6.92 -3.97 9.82
N LEU A 8 7.84 -3.01 9.95
CA LEU A 8 8.02 -1.91 9.01
C LEU A 8 8.40 -2.45 7.62
N ASN A 9 9.35 -3.39 7.54
CA ASN A 9 9.76 -3.98 6.26
C ASN A 9 8.63 -4.75 5.59
N THR A 10 7.86 -5.54 6.36
CA THR A 10 6.69 -6.25 5.82
C THR A 10 5.66 -5.26 5.28
N TRP A 11 5.31 -4.24 6.06
CA TRP A 11 4.36 -3.21 5.64
C TRP A 11 4.81 -2.50 4.36
N HIS A 12 6.09 -2.10 4.29
CA HIS A 12 6.65 -1.42 3.11
C HIS A 12 6.64 -2.31 1.87
N THR A 13 6.95 -3.61 2.04
CA THR A 13 6.91 -4.59 0.94
C THR A 13 5.49 -4.75 0.41
N GLU A 14 4.50 -4.89 1.30
CA GLU A 14 3.10 -4.99 0.91
C GLU A 14 2.58 -3.73 0.21
N LEU A 15 3.00 -2.55 0.68
CA LEU A 15 2.68 -1.29 0.02
C LEU A 15 3.23 -1.21 -1.41
N ALA A 16 4.48 -1.61 -1.61
CA ALA A 16 5.10 -1.62 -2.94
C ALA A 16 4.36 -2.55 -3.92
N ILE A 17 3.95 -3.74 -3.45
CA ILE A 17 3.16 -4.69 -4.26
C ILE A 17 1.81 -4.08 -4.66
N VAL A 18 1.12 -3.43 -3.72
CA VAL A 18 -0.19 -2.82 -3.99
C VAL A 18 -0.07 -1.64 -4.96
N ALA A 19 0.98 -0.82 -4.82
CA ALA A 19 1.24 0.29 -5.72
C ALA A 19 1.47 -0.20 -7.17
N ASP A 20 2.31 -1.21 -7.35
CA ASP A 20 2.59 -1.84 -8.66
C ASP A 20 1.31 -2.43 -9.28
N ALA A 21 0.51 -3.13 -8.49
CA ALA A 21 -0.77 -3.69 -8.96
C ALA A 21 -1.78 -2.59 -9.36
N ILE A 22 -1.81 -1.47 -8.64
CA ILE A 22 -2.64 -0.30 -9.01
C ILE A 22 -2.14 0.31 -10.32
N GLU A 23 -0.83 0.49 -10.47
CA GLU A 23 -0.24 0.99 -11.72
C GLU A 23 -0.61 0.08 -12.90
N HIS A 24 -0.51 -1.23 -12.74
CA HIS A 24 -0.92 -2.19 -13.77
C HIS A 24 -2.40 -2.06 -14.16
N VAL A 25 -3.30 -1.92 -13.18
CA VAL A 25 -4.74 -1.72 -13.41
C VAL A 25 -5.02 -0.38 -14.09
N LEU A 26 -4.31 0.68 -13.70
CA LEU A 26 -4.48 2.03 -14.24
C LEU A 26 -3.81 2.22 -15.61
N THR A 27 -2.86 1.37 -16.00
CA THR A 27 -2.19 1.42 -17.31
C THR A 27 -2.82 0.48 -18.34
N GLY A 28 -3.50 -0.59 -17.90
CA GLY A 28 -4.21 -1.56 -18.75
C GLY A 28 -5.54 -1.09 -19.37
N ILE A 29 -5.72 0.22 -19.62
CA ILE A 29 -7.00 0.89 -19.90
C ILE A 29 -7.65 0.55 -21.27
N GLU A 30 -7.30 -0.57 -21.92
CA GLU A 30 -7.96 -0.96 -23.18
C GLU A 30 -9.31 -1.70 -22.97
N GLU A 31 -9.58 -2.30 -21.79
CA GLU A 31 -10.87 -2.98 -21.53
C GLU A 31 -11.57 -2.59 -20.21
N PRO A 32 -12.61 -1.73 -20.26
CA PRO A 32 -13.21 -1.14 -19.06
C PRO A 32 -14.12 -2.06 -18.23
N GLN A 33 -14.53 -3.23 -18.73
CA GLN A 33 -15.60 -4.03 -18.08
C GLN A 33 -15.11 -4.95 -16.95
N GLY A 34 -13.82 -5.34 -16.93
CA GLY A 34 -13.25 -6.23 -15.91
C GLY A 34 -12.43 -5.54 -14.80
N LEU A 35 -11.91 -4.33 -15.06
CA LEU A 35 -10.95 -3.67 -14.17
C LEU A 35 -11.57 -3.02 -12.93
N SER A 36 -12.89 -2.77 -12.94
CA SER A 36 -13.60 -2.12 -11.83
C SER A 36 -13.56 -2.94 -10.53
N ALA A 37 -13.72 -4.26 -10.61
CA ALA A 37 -13.65 -5.15 -9.45
C ALA A 37 -12.22 -5.23 -8.88
N THR A 38 -11.22 -5.37 -9.75
CA THR A 38 -9.81 -5.42 -9.36
C THR A 38 -9.37 -4.10 -8.72
N ALA A 39 -9.74 -2.95 -9.32
CA ALA A 39 -9.47 -1.63 -8.76
C ALA A 39 -10.11 -1.47 -7.36
N HIS A 40 -11.33 -1.97 -7.16
CA HIS A 40 -12.00 -1.93 -5.86
C HIS A 40 -11.25 -2.74 -4.80
N VAL A 41 -10.82 -3.97 -5.13
CA VAL A 41 -10.04 -4.82 -4.21
C VAL A 41 -8.71 -4.17 -3.84
N LEU A 42 -7.98 -3.63 -4.82
CA LEU A 42 -6.70 -2.96 -4.59
C LEU A 42 -6.85 -1.71 -3.74
N LYS A 43 -7.90 -0.91 -3.96
CA LYS A 43 -8.24 0.24 -3.12
C LYS A 43 -8.48 -0.18 -1.66
N ASN A 44 -9.25 -1.24 -1.43
CA ASN A 44 -9.53 -1.70 -0.06
C ASN A 44 -8.26 -2.21 0.62
N ARG A 45 -7.38 -2.90 -0.12
CA ARG A 45 -6.09 -3.35 0.42
C ARG A 45 -5.18 -2.17 0.77
N LEU A 46 -5.14 -1.14 -0.07
CA LEU A 46 -4.40 0.09 0.20
C LEU A 46 -4.90 0.78 1.47
N LEU A 47 -6.22 0.90 1.65
CA LEU A 47 -6.81 1.48 2.86
C LEU A 47 -6.42 0.70 4.12
N ALA A 48 -6.48 -0.63 4.08
CA ALA A 48 -6.06 -1.48 5.20
C ALA A 48 -4.57 -1.30 5.55
N LEU A 49 -3.70 -1.11 4.55
CA LEU A 49 -2.28 -0.81 4.79
C LEU A 49 -2.09 0.57 5.43
N VAL A 50 -2.84 1.59 5.00
CA VAL A 50 -2.80 2.92 5.62
C VAL A 50 -3.25 2.85 7.09
N GLU A 51 -4.27 2.04 7.40
CA GLU A 51 -4.76 1.84 8.76
C GLU A 51 -3.77 1.08 9.65
N ASP A 52 -3.08 0.05 9.13
CA ASP A 52 -2.06 -0.72 9.86
C ASP A 52 -0.66 -0.09 9.81
N CYS A 53 -0.56 1.17 9.40
CA CYS A 53 0.71 1.84 9.22
C CYS A 53 1.53 1.85 10.53
N PRO A 54 2.72 1.21 10.58
CA PRO A 54 3.48 1.07 11.80
C PRO A 54 4.37 2.29 12.09
N PHE A 55 4.16 3.42 11.40
CA PHE A 55 4.87 4.65 11.71
C PHE A 55 4.46 5.15 13.09
N PRO A 56 5.42 5.62 13.91
CA PRO A 56 5.08 6.21 15.20
C PRO A 56 4.24 7.48 14.99
N ASP A 57 3.16 7.62 15.76
CA ASP A 57 2.25 8.80 15.76
C ASP A 57 2.97 10.13 16.10
N ASN A 58 4.20 10.04 16.59
CA ASN A 58 5.00 11.17 17.05
C ASN A 58 5.98 11.56 15.94
N GLY A 59 5.57 12.51 15.10
CA GLY A 59 6.29 12.99 13.91
C GLY A 59 7.82 13.17 14.03
N GLY A 60 8.56 12.10 13.76
CA GLY A 60 10.02 12.07 13.73
C GLY A 60 10.68 12.80 12.55
N LEU A 61 9.93 13.66 11.85
CA LEU A 61 10.42 14.51 10.75
C LEU A 61 10.38 16.02 11.10
N ARG A 62 10.13 16.39 12.37
CA ARG A 62 10.14 17.81 12.79
C ARG A 62 11.46 18.27 13.44
N ASP A 63 12.38 17.37 13.75
CA ASP A 63 13.64 17.69 14.45
C ASP A 63 14.89 17.10 13.78
N ALA A 64 14.96 17.08 12.45
CA ALA A 64 16.17 16.76 11.69
C ALA A 64 16.50 17.87 10.68
#